data_AF-A0A4Y7U0T2-F1
#
_entry.id   AF-A0A4Y7U0T2-F1
#
_cell.length_a   1.000
_cell.length_b   1.000
_cell.length_c   1.000
_cell.angle_alpha   90.00
_cell.angle_beta   90.00
_cell.angle_gamma   90.00
#
_symmetry.space_group_name_H-M   'P 1'
#
loop_
_entity.id
_entity.type
_entity.pdbx_description
1 polymer ?
#
loop_
_entity_poly.entity_id
_entity_poly.type
_entity_poly.pdbx_seq_one_letter_code
_entity_poly.pdbx_strand_id
1 'polypeptide(L)'
;MLLLSSDAADATALNMVLLLYRQLSFSENSNSGSSHPPKRLTDADLIKMKSEIRDICGSFRLGTCFSRTQTKSGNKDVERWCAVKEDVILQLSRRVKELSRGASRAAAQTVTTPPSSSIPASSSSPSLSSPSSTSVSSASSSSSTSLSSPTSSSLPTSPISDTSLPNPRTVALGQKWADAHMQAESALSAMLHNRLRDVVFNAVLISSYPGRDLTNGCRPVASLDLSASLAPGNAANPGPPSMSGLEPLSDEIRTLVEKISVLALIHMNAYLPMYEKEGFRPSSSS
;
A
#
# COMPACT_ATOMS: atom_id res chain seq x y z
N MET A 1 15.55 -6.65 -16.11
CA MET A 1 14.16 -6.72 -16.63
C MET A 1 13.25 -7.59 -15.76
N LEU A 2 13.35 -8.93 -15.77
CA LEU A 2 12.36 -9.82 -15.11
C LEU A 2 12.06 -9.51 -13.63
N LEU A 3 13.07 -9.19 -12.81
CA LEU A 3 12.87 -8.84 -11.40
C LEU A 3 11.98 -7.60 -11.21
N LEU A 4 12.18 -6.57 -12.04
CA LEU A 4 11.41 -5.32 -12.00
C LEU A 4 9.95 -5.56 -12.43
N SER A 5 9.75 -6.44 -13.42
CA SER A 5 8.41 -6.84 -13.86
C SER A 5 7.62 -7.55 -12.75
N SER A 6 8.30 -8.33 -11.90
CA SER A 6 7.63 -9.02 -10.79
C SER A 6 7.37 -8.09 -9.60
N ASP A 7 8.26 -7.14 -9.29
CA ASP A 7 7.99 -6.11 -8.27
C ASP A 7 6.81 -5.19 -8.68
N ALA A 8 6.69 -4.85 -9.97
CA ALA A 8 5.56 -4.07 -10.49
C ALA A 8 4.24 -4.88 -10.49
N ALA A 9 4.32 -6.19 -10.77
CA ALA A 9 3.19 -7.10 -10.65
C ALA A 9 2.71 -7.24 -9.19
N ASP A 10 3.64 -7.39 -8.23
CA ASP A 10 3.33 -7.42 -6.79
C ASP A 10 2.62 -6.14 -6.34
N ALA A 11 3.13 -4.96 -6.72
CA ALA A 11 2.51 -3.67 -6.41
C ALA A 11 1.11 -3.53 -7.03
N THR A 12 0.93 -3.98 -8.28
CA THR A 12 -0.38 -3.97 -8.96
C THR A 12 -1.38 -4.88 -8.23
N ALA A 13 -0.98 -6.10 -7.87
CA ALA A 13 -1.84 -7.04 -7.15
C ALA A 13 -2.22 -6.51 -5.76
N LEU A 14 -1.27 -5.90 -5.05
CA LEU A 14 -1.50 -5.29 -3.73
C LEU A 14 -2.54 -4.17 -3.82
N ASN A 15 -2.48 -3.35 -4.87
CA ASN A 15 -3.49 -2.32 -5.10
C ASN A 15 -4.88 -2.90 -5.36
N MET A 16 -4.99 -4.01 -6.10
CA MET A 16 -6.27 -4.68 -6.33
C MET A 16 -6.90 -5.17 -5.03
N VAL A 17 -6.10 -5.73 -4.12
CA VAL A 17 -6.57 -6.16 -2.79
C VAL A 17 -7.01 -4.95 -1.94
N LEU A 18 -6.28 -3.82 -1.98
CA LEU A 18 -6.67 -2.59 -1.28
C LEU A 18 -7.94 -1.94 -1.86
N LEU A 19 -8.16 -2.04 -3.17
CA LEU A 19 -9.41 -1.62 -3.82
C LEU A 19 -10.58 -2.53 -3.42
N LEU A 20 -10.37 -3.84 -3.33
CA LEU A 20 -11.37 -4.77 -2.80
C LEU A 20 -11.74 -4.43 -1.36
N TYR A 21 -10.75 -4.20 -0.49
CA TYR A 21 -10.98 -3.83 0.91
C TYR A 21 -11.83 -2.56 1.04
N ARG A 22 -11.52 -1.52 0.25
CA ARG A 22 -12.33 -0.30 0.15
C ARG A 22 -13.78 -0.63 -0.24
N GLN A 23 -14.00 -1.43 -1.28
CA GLN A 23 -15.34 -1.79 -1.76
C GLN A 23 -16.15 -2.63 -0.74
N LEU A 24 -15.53 -3.59 -0.07
CA LEU A 24 -16.18 -4.38 0.99
C LEU A 24 -16.57 -3.49 2.18
N SER A 25 -15.69 -2.56 2.59
CA SER A 25 -15.96 -1.59 3.66
C SER A 25 -17.18 -0.71 3.36
N PHE A 26 -17.34 -0.25 2.11
CA PHE A 26 -18.52 0.51 1.72
C PHE A 26 -19.79 -0.35 1.64
N SER A 27 -19.69 -1.59 1.14
CA SER A 27 -20.84 -2.49 0.99
C SER A 27 -21.47 -2.91 2.33
N GLU A 28 -20.67 -3.08 3.38
CA GLU A 28 -21.20 -3.47 4.69
C GLU A 28 -22.01 -2.33 5.34
N ASN A 29 -21.53 -1.09 5.24
CA ASN A 29 -22.22 0.09 5.77
C ASN A 29 -23.64 0.26 5.17
N SER A 30 -23.81 0.05 3.86
CA SER A 30 -25.08 0.23 3.15
C SER A 30 -26.22 -0.69 3.62
N ASN A 31 -25.92 -1.86 4.19
CA ASN A 31 -26.95 -2.79 4.67
C ASN A 31 -27.46 -2.46 6.08
N SER A 32 -26.82 -1.55 6.81
CA SER A 32 -27.05 -1.37 8.25
C SER A 32 -28.32 -0.61 8.63
N GLY A 33 -28.99 0.06 7.68
CA GLY A 33 -30.18 0.89 7.92
C GLY A 33 -29.96 2.09 8.85
N SER A 34 -28.73 2.29 9.32
CA SER A 34 -28.36 3.30 10.31
C SER A 34 -28.27 4.68 9.67
N SER A 35 -28.87 5.68 10.33
CA SER A 35 -28.76 7.09 9.95
C SER A 35 -27.40 7.72 10.30
N HIS A 36 -26.49 6.97 10.95
CA HIS A 36 -25.16 7.48 11.25
C HIS A 36 -24.33 7.67 9.96
N PRO A 37 -23.49 8.72 9.90
CA PRO A 37 -22.59 8.94 8.77
C PRO A 37 -21.66 7.72 8.61
N PRO A 38 -21.44 7.23 7.38
CA PRO A 38 -20.62 6.05 7.15
C PRO A 38 -19.21 6.28 7.68
N LYS A 39 -18.70 5.35 8.52
CA LYS A 39 -17.32 5.39 9.00
C LYS A 39 -16.40 5.41 7.78
N ARG A 40 -15.70 6.52 7.58
CA ARG A 40 -14.72 6.67 6.49
C ARG A 40 -13.54 5.76 6.79
N LEU A 41 -13.12 4.97 5.80
CA LEU A 41 -11.89 4.20 5.88
C LEU A 41 -10.72 5.18 5.95
N THR A 42 -9.85 5.02 6.95
CA THR A 42 -8.70 5.92 7.16
C THR A 42 -7.44 5.35 6.51
N ASP A 43 -6.45 6.21 6.26
CA ASP A 43 -5.18 5.77 5.66
C ASP A 43 -4.40 4.88 6.63
N ALA A 44 -4.58 5.07 7.94
CA ALA A 44 -4.08 4.14 8.97
C ALA A 44 -4.69 2.73 8.83
N ASP A 45 -5.99 2.61 8.52
CA ASP A 45 -6.63 1.31 8.25
C ASP A 45 -6.06 0.66 6.98
N LEU A 46 -5.72 1.46 5.95
CA LEU A 46 -5.11 0.98 4.71
C LEU A 46 -3.66 0.54 4.90
N ILE A 47 -2.85 1.30 5.64
CA ILE A 47 -1.46 0.95 5.98
C ILE A 47 -1.44 -0.36 6.80
N LYS A 48 -2.32 -0.46 7.81
CA LYS A 48 -2.45 -1.68 8.62
C LYS A 48 -2.90 -2.89 7.78
N MET A 49 -3.85 -2.69 6.87
CA MET A 49 -4.26 -3.74 5.95
C MET A 49 -3.10 -4.14 5.01
N LYS A 50 -2.32 -3.17 4.53
CA LYS A 50 -1.14 -3.40 3.67
C LYS A 50 -0.09 -4.26 4.37
N SER A 51 0.16 -4.06 5.67
CA SER A 51 1.04 -4.96 6.44
C SER A 51 0.44 -6.36 6.59
N GLU A 52 -0.85 -6.49 6.94
CA GLU A 52 -1.46 -7.81 7.15
C GLU A 52 -1.53 -8.66 5.87
N ILE A 53 -1.75 -8.05 4.71
CA ILE A 53 -1.66 -8.73 3.41
C ILE A 53 -0.23 -9.25 3.18
N ARG A 54 0.80 -8.45 3.48
CA ARG A 54 2.21 -8.86 3.38
C ARG A 54 2.54 -9.99 4.35
N ASP A 55 2.04 -9.94 5.58
CA ASP A 55 2.26 -10.98 6.60
C ASP A 55 1.63 -12.32 6.19
N ILE A 56 0.41 -12.31 5.64
CA ILE A 56 -0.27 -13.51 5.11
C ILE A 56 0.48 -14.11 3.92
N CYS A 57 0.96 -13.27 3.01
CA CYS A 57 1.67 -13.75 1.82
C CYS A 57 3.09 -14.21 2.15
N GLY A 58 3.75 -13.58 3.12
CA GLY A 58 5.10 -13.89 3.56
C GLY A 58 6.10 -13.81 2.40
N SER A 59 6.64 -14.97 2.00
CA SER A 59 7.56 -15.09 0.85
C SER A 59 6.85 -15.25 -0.52
N PHE A 60 5.52 -15.30 -0.54
CA PHE A 60 4.75 -15.47 -1.77
C PHE A 60 4.63 -14.13 -2.54
N ARG A 61 5.04 -14.16 -3.82
CA ARG A 61 4.98 -13.01 -4.74
C ARG A 61 3.53 -12.84 -5.20
N LEU A 62 2.85 -11.80 -4.71
CA LEU A 62 1.43 -11.54 -4.97
C LEU A 62 1.12 -11.36 -6.46
N GLY A 63 2.07 -10.85 -7.24
CA GLY A 63 1.99 -10.65 -8.69
C GLY A 63 1.99 -11.94 -9.51
N THR A 64 2.21 -13.12 -8.91
CA THR A 64 2.08 -14.42 -9.59
C THR A 64 0.67 -14.66 -10.13
N CYS A 65 -0.36 -14.01 -9.56
CA CYS A 65 -1.72 -14.01 -10.11
C CYS A 65 -1.83 -13.49 -11.55
N PHE A 66 -0.83 -12.74 -12.03
CA PHE A 66 -0.78 -12.23 -13.41
C PHE A 66 0.10 -13.09 -14.34
N SER A 67 0.86 -14.06 -13.82
CA SER A 67 1.76 -14.92 -14.59
C SER A 67 1.01 -16.03 -15.33
N ARG A 68 0.26 -15.68 -16.38
CA ARG A 68 -0.58 -16.62 -17.17
C ARG A 68 0.21 -17.69 -17.94
N THR A 69 1.54 -17.61 -17.99
CA THR A 69 2.39 -18.59 -18.68
C THR A 69 2.48 -19.90 -17.88
N GLN A 70 1.42 -20.71 -17.96
CA GLN A 70 1.40 -22.10 -17.48
C GLN A 70 2.38 -22.96 -18.29
N THR A 71 3.66 -22.89 -17.94
CA THR A 71 4.55 -24.03 -18.14
C THR A 71 4.09 -25.17 -17.22
N LYS A 72 4.47 -26.42 -17.49
CA LYS A 72 4.02 -27.59 -16.71
C LYS A 72 4.36 -27.53 -15.20
N SER A 73 5.25 -26.63 -14.79
CA SER A 73 5.56 -26.34 -13.38
C SER A 73 4.47 -25.52 -12.66
N GLY A 74 3.66 -24.75 -13.38
CA GLY A 74 2.82 -23.69 -12.82
C GLY A 74 1.61 -24.14 -11.99
N ASN A 75 1.25 -25.43 -11.99
CA ASN A 75 0.08 -25.91 -11.26
C ASN A 75 0.21 -25.68 -9.74
N LYS A 76 1.42 -25.90 -9.18
CA LYS A 76 1.69 -25.70 -7.75
C LYS A 76 1.57 -24.23 -7.32
N ASP A 77 2.00 -23.31 -8.17
CA ASP A 77 1.92 -21.87 -7.89
C ASP A 77 0.47 -21.37 -7.98
N VAL A 78 -0.35 -21.94 -8.88
CA VAL A 78 -1.80 -21.67 -8.97
C VAL A 78 -2.53 -22.19 -7.73
N GLU A 79 -2.24 -23.41 -7.27
CA GLU A 79 -2.82 -23.96 -6.04
C GLU A 79 -2.45 -23.12 -4.81
N ARG A 80 -1.17 -22.75 -4.68
CA ARG A 80 -0.69 -21.88 -3.60
C ARG A 80 -1.30 -20.48 -3.68
N TRP A 81 -1.48 -19.92 -4.88
CA TRP A 81 -2.18 -18.65 -5.08
C TRP A 81 -3.64 -18.74 -4.62
N CYS A 82 -4.35 -19.82 -4.95
CA CYS A 82 -5.73 -20.00 -4.52
C CYS A 82 -5.87 -20.00 -3.00
N ALA A 83 -4.98 -20.69 -2.27
CA ALA A 83 -4.96 -20.67 -0.80
C ALA A 83 -4.67 -19.27 -0.23
N VAL A 84 -3.60 -18.61 -0.71
CA VAL A 84 -3.23 -17.25 -0.26
C VAL A 84 -4.35 -16.24 -0.55
N LYS A 85 -5.02 -16.36 -1.69
CA LYS A 85 -6.17 -15.51 -2.06
C LYS A 85 -7.34 -15.69 -1.09
N GLU A 86 -7.66 -16.93 -0.70
CA GLU A 86 -8.70 -17.24 0.27
C GLU A 86 -8.37 -16.64 1.66
N ASP A 87 -7.14 -16.87 2.16
CA ASP A 87 -6.67 -16.30 3.43
C ASP A 87 -6.75 -14.77 3.46
N VAL A 88 -6.34 -14.11 2.36
CA VAL A 88 -6.47 -12.66 2.19
C VAL A 88 -7.94 -12.23 2.24
N ILE A 89 -8.85 -12.89 1.52
CA ILE A 89 -10.29 -12.56 1.52
C ILE A 89 -10.92 -12.76 2.91
N LEU A 90 -10.53 -13.81 3.64
CA LEU A 90 -10.96 -14.06 5.01
C LEU A 90 -10.47 -12.95 5.95
N GLN A 91 -9.22 -12.51 5.81
CA GLN A 91 -8.68 -11.39 6.60
C GLN A 91 -9.34 -10.05 6.25
N LEU A 92 -9.57 -9.76 4.96
CA LEU A 92 -10.34 -8.59 4.55
C LEU A 92 -11.72 -8.59 5.21
N SER A 93 -12.43 -9.71 5.13
CA SER A 93 -13.79 -9.86 5.68
C SER A 93 -13.81 -9.74 7.21
N ARG A 94 -12.79 -10.25 7.90
CA ARG A 94 -12.58 -10.08 9.34
C ARG A 94 -12.40 -8.59 9.69
N ARG A 95 -11.53 -7.88 8.97
CA ARG A 95 -11.23 -6.46 9.20
C ARG A 95 -12.41 -5.54 8.92
N VAL A 96 -13.18 -5.77 7.86
CA VAL A 96 -14.42 -5.02 7.58
C VAL A 96 -15.43 -5.18 8.73
N LYS A 97 -15.62 -6.40 9.22
CA LYS A 97 -16.48 -6.69 10.38
C LYS A 97 -16.00 -6.01 11.66
N GLU A 98 -14.68 -5.93 11.89
CA GLU A 98 -14.10 -5.19 13.02
C GLU A 98 -14.37 -3.67 12.93
N LEU A 99 -14.25 -3.07 11.74
CA LEU A 99 -14.60 -1.66 11.52
C LEU A 99 -16.07 -1.38 11.83
N SER A 100 -16.96 -2.29 11.39
CA SER A 100 -18.40 -2.25 11.65
C SER A 100 -18.72 -2.31 13.15
N ARG A 101 -18.15 -3.28 13.88
CA ARG A 101 -18.29 -3.40 15.35
C ARG A 101 -17.78 -2.17 16.11
N GLY A 102 -16.69 -1.56 15.65
CA GLY A 102 -16.13 -0.35 16.26
C GLY A 102 -17.09 0.85 16.21
N ALA A 103 -17.83 1.00 15.10
CA ALA A 103 -18.81 2.08 14.96
C ALA A 103 -19.99 1.94 15.94
N SER A 104 -20.56 0.73 16.08
CA SER A 104 -21.65 0.47 17.03
C SER A 104 -21.24 0.73 18.49
N ARG A 105 -19.98 0.43 18.85
CA ARG A 105 -19.47 0.59 20.22
C ARG A 105 -19.27 2.05 20.61
N ALA A 106 -18.83 2.90 19.67
CA ALA A 106 -18.70 4.34 19.89
C ALA A 106 -20.07 5.02 20.09
N ALA A 107 -21.08 4.63 19.30
CA ALA A 107 -22.45 5.16 19.44
C ALA A 107 -23.01 4.90 20.85
N ALA A 108 -22.84 3.68 21.38
CA ALA A 108 -23.30 3.30 22.71
C ALA A 108 -22.64 4.10 23.86
N GLN A 109 -21.42 4.62 23.68
CA GLN A 109 -20.73 5.41 24.70
C GLN A 109 -21.15 6.89 24.74
N THR A 110 -21.84 7.38 23.71
CA THR A 110 -22.14 8.82 23.56
C THR A 110 -23.37 9.28 24.38
N VAL A 111 -24.14 8.36 24.97
CA VAL A 111 -25.46 8.65 25.57
C VAL A 111 -25.39 9.00 27.07
N THR A 112 -24.27 8.75 27.77
CA THR A 112 -24.25 8.77 29.25
C THR A 112 -23.51 9.94 29.90
N THR A 113 -23.05 10.94 29.14
CA THR A 113 -22.51 12.20 29.71
C THR A 113 -23.59 13.28 29.76
N PRO A 114 -24.12 13.62 30.95
CA PRO A 114 -25.03 14.75 31.09
C PRO A 114 -24.31 16.07 30.80
N PRO A 115 -24.99 17.07 30.21
CA PRO A 115 -24.39 18.37 29.91
C PRO A 115 -24.20 19.20 31.19
N SER A 116 -23.09 19.00 31.89
CA SER A 116 -22.64 19.90 32.95
C SER A 116 -22.15 21.21 32.33
N SER A 117 -22.99 22.23 32.38
CA SER A 117 -22.67 23.60 31.98
C SER A 117 -21.56 24.19 32.86
N SER A 118 -20.38 24.43 32.30
CA SER A 118 -19.32 25.21 32.94
C SER A 118 -18.72 26.23 31.97
N ILE A 119 -18.36 27.38 32.53
CA ILE A 119 -18.12 28.65 31.84
C ILE A 119 -16.65 28.75 31.42
N PRO A 120 -16.31 29.26 30.21
CA PRO A 120 -14.92 29.47 29.82
C PRO A 120 -14.32 30.68 30.56
N ALA A 121 -13.25 30.46 31.32
CA ALA A 121 -12.41 31.50 31.89
C ALA A 121 -11.08 31.60 31.12
N SER A 122 -10.70 32.81 30.74
CA SER A 122 -9.52 33.11 29.94
C SER A 122 -8.24 33.19 30.79
N SER A 123 -7.13 32.55 30.38
CA SER A 123 -5.77 33.05 30.68
C SER A 123 -4.61 32.30 29.96
N SER A 124 -3.79 33.11 29.27
CA SER A 124 -2.31 33.10 29.30
C SER A 124 -1.44 31.92 28.79
N SER A 125 -0.54 32.27 27.85
CA SER A 125 0.78 31.66 27.54
C SER A 125 1.76 31.71 28.75
N PRO A 126 3.00 31.14 28.74
CA PRO A 126 3.96 30.87 27.63
C PRO A 126 4.33 29.35 27.55
N SER A 127 5.50 28.80 27.18
CA SER A 127 6.88 29.28 26.91
C SER A 127 7.68 28.34 25.96
N LEU A 128 9.03 28.41 25.96
CA LEU A 128 9.96 27.56 25.22
C LEU A 128 10.81 26.67 26.16
N SER A 129 11.18 25.46 25.70
CA SER A 129 12.37 24.71 26.16
C SER A 129 12.88 23.72 25.09
N SER A 130 14.13 23.87 24.65
CA SER A 130 14.92 22.75 24.08
C SER A 130 15.49 21.90 25.24
N PRO A 131 15.95 20.64 25.03
CA PRO A 131 17.41 20.49 24.81
C PRO A 131 17.90 19.26 24.00
N SER A 132 19.12 19.44 23.48
CA SER A 132 20.26 18.50 23.44
C SER A 132 20.17 17.06 22.91
N SER A 133 21.08 16.80 21.99
CA SER A 133 21.58 15.50 21.51
C SER A 133 22.34 14.68 22.57
N THR A 134 22.21 13.36 22.53
CA THR A 134 23.16 12.41 23.15
C THR A 134 23.43 11.21 22.25
N SER A 135 24.71 10.94 22.00
CA SER A 135 25.21 9.81 21.22
C SER A 135 25.83 8.75 22.13
N VAL A 136 25.50 7.46 21.96
CA VAL A 136 26.31 6.35 22.53
C VAL A 136 26.31 5.09 21.68
N SER A 137 27.51 4.51 21.68
CA SER A 137 28.08 3.33 21.04
C SER A 137 27.36 1.97 21.21
N SER A 138 27.46 1.18 20.14
CA SER A 138 27.73 -0.28 20.08
C SER A 138 27.85 -1.12 21.36
N ALA A 139 27.21 -2.30 21.35
CA ALA A 139 27.83 -3.57 21.77
C ALA A 139 27.07 -4.78 21.21
N SER A 140 27.81 -5.83 20.82
CA SER A 140 27.28 -7.14 20.43
C SER A 140 27.34 -8.12 21.61
N SER A 141 26.30 -8.95 21.77
CA SER A 141 26.33 -10.06 22.73
C SER A 141 25.49 -11.24 22.26
N SER A 142 26.15 -12.38 22.09
CA SER A 142 25.56 -13.70 21.85
C SER A 142 25.17 -14.35 23.17
N SER A 143 23.94 -14.85 23.30
CA SER A 143 23.49 -15.59 24.48
C SER A 143 22.68 -16.82 24.11
N SER A 144 23.25 -17.99 24.33
CA SER A 144 22.56 -19.29 24.33
C SER A 144 21.71 -19.45 25.59
N THR A 145 20.43 -19.82 25.45
CA THR A 145 19.56 -20.13 26.59
C THR A 145 18.95 -21.52 26.54
N SER A 146 19.07 -22.19 27.67
CA SER A 146 18.64 -23.53 28.05
C SER A 146 17.14 -23.80 27.89
N LEU A 147 16.81 -25.07 27.65
CA LEU A 147 15.45 -25.61 27.76
C LEU A 147 15.00 -25.63 29.24
N SER A 148 13.78 -25.16 29.50
CA SER A 148 13.10 -25.29 30.79
C SER A 148 11.66 -25.78 30.58
N SER A 149 11.27 -26.81 31.32
CA SER A 149 9.96 -27.47 31.21
C SER A 149 8.81 -26.58 31.72
N PRO A 150 7.62 -26.59 31.08
CA PRO A 150 6.45 -25.88 31.58
C PRO A 150 5.74 -26.68 32.69
N THR A 151 5.67 -26.12 33.88
CA THR A 151 4.82 -26.63 34.98
C THR A 151 3.38 -26.16 34.77
N SER A 152 2.43 -27.10 34.81
CA SER A 152 1.00 -26.85 34.60
C SER A 152 0.40 -25.93 35.68
N SER A 153 0.08 -24.69 35.31
CA SER A 153 -0.68 -23.74 36.14
C SER A 153 -2.07 -23.51 35.56
N SER A 154 -3.09 -23.97 36.28
CA SER A 154 -4.51 -23.86 35.90
C SER A 154 -5.00 -22.42 36.01
N LEU A 155 -5.30 -21.77 34.88
CA LEU A 155 -5.87 -20.42 34.80
C LEU A 155 -7.41 -20.45 34.74
N PRO A 156 -8.09 -19.39 35.23
CA PRO A 156 -9.55 -19.33 35.28
C PRO A 156 -10.18 -19.18 33.88
N THR A 157 -11.23 -19.95 33.63
CA THR A 157 -12.00 -19.97 32.38
C THR A 157 -12.74 -18.65 32.16
N SER A 158 -12.05 -17.67 31.59
CA SER A 158 -12.70 -16.50 31.00
C SER A 158 -13.61 -16.97 29.85
N PRO A 159 -14.85 -16.44 29.71
CA PRO A 159 -15.74 -16.86 28.64
C PRO A 159 -15.06 -16.61 27.29
N ILE A 160 -14.87 -17.69 26.54
CA ILE A 160 -14.22 -17.68 25.22
C ILE A 160 -15.03 -16.74 24.34
N SER A 161 -14.49 -15.54 24.14
CA SER A 161 -15.14 -14.51 23.35
C SER A 161 -15.25 -15.01 21.93
N ASP A 162 -16.49 -15.16 21.44
CA ASP A 162 -16.80 -15.76 20.14
C ASP A 162 -15.78 -15.33 19.08
N THR A 163 -15.05 -16.31 18.55
CA THR A 163 -14.10 -16.16 17.44
C THR A 163 -14.91 -15.81 16.19
N SER A 164 -15.30 -14.52 16.12
CA SER A 164 -16.54 -14.15 15.45
C SER A 164 -16.40 -14.33 13.94
N LEU A 165 -16.91 -15.46 13.44
CA LEU A 165 -16.72 -15.93 12.07
C LEU A 165 -17.01 -14.80 11.05
N PRO A 166 -16.18 -14.58 10.03
CA PRO A 166 -16.45 -13.59 9.00
C PRO A 166 -17.84 -13.78 8.40
N ASN A 167 -18.51 -12.67 8.03
CA ASN A 167 -19.85 -12.76 7.43
C ASN A 167 -19.74 -13.53 6.09
N PRO A 168 -20.45 -14.66 5.90
CA PRO A 168 -20.32 -15.47 4.69
C PRO A 168 -20.69 -14.69 3.42
N ARG A 169 -21.57 -13.67 3.53
CA ARG A 169 -21.91 -12.78 2.42
C ARG A 169 -20.73 -11.89 2.00
N THR A 170 -19.97 -11.37 2.97
CA THR A 170 -18.78 -10.52 2.72
C THR A 170 -17.65 -11.35 2.10
N VAL A 171 -17.45 -12.58 2.58
CA VAL A 171 -16.48 -13.54 2.00
C VAL A 171 -16.87 -13.90 0.56
N ALA A 172 -18.12 -14.29 0.31
CA ALA A 172 -18.60 -14.65 -1.02
C ALA A 172 -18.52 -13.49 -2.03
N LEU A 173 -18.78 -12.25 -1.57
CA LEU A 173 -18.60 -11.05 -2.39
C LEU A 173 -17.12 -10.81 -2.71
N GLY A 174 -16.23 -10.95 -1.73
CA GLY A 174 -14.79 -10.82 -1.91
C GLY A 174 -14.21 -11.85 -2.88
N GLN A 175 -14.65 -13.10 -2.76
CA GLN A 175 -14.29 -14.19 -3.67
C GLN A 175 -14.74 -13.90 -5.10
N LYS A 176 -16.03 -13.59 -5.29
CA LYS A 176 -16.59 -13.28 -6.63
C LYS A 176 -15.88 -12.08 -7.27
N TRP A 177 -15.51 -11.07 -6.48
CA TRP A 177 -14.76 -9.93 -6.96
C TRP A 177 -13.33 -10.32 -7.37
N ALA A 178 -12.63 -11.07 -6.53
CA ALA A 178 -11.26 -11.50 -6.80
C ALA A 178 -11.20 -12.37 -8.06
N ASP A 179 -12.14 -13.29 -8.23
CA ASP A 179 -12.20 -14.17 -9.41
C ASP A 179 -12.50 -13.40 -10.71
N ALA A 180 -13.30 -12.34 -10.65
CA ALA A 180 -13.61 -11.48 -11.81
C ALA A 180 -12.50 -10.46 -12.14
N HIS A 181 -11.81 -9.93 -11.12
CA HIS A 181 -10.92 -8.78 -11.27
C HIS A 181 -9.43 -9.10 -11.09
N MET A 182 -9.03 -10.06 -10.25
CA MET A 182 -7.61 -10.41 -10.04
C MET A 182 -7.07 -11.43 -11.06
N GLN A 183 -7.53 -11.30 -12.31
CA GLN A 183 -7.03 -12.06 -13.45
C GLN A 183 -6.03 -11.22 -14.25
N ALA A 184 -5.02 -11.86 -14.83
CA ALA A 184 -4.06 -11.23 -15.76
C ALA A 184 -4.74 -10.43 -16.90
N GLU A 185 -5.90 -10.91 -17.36
CA GLU A 185 -6.64 -10.37 -18.51
C GLU A 185 -7.81 -9.46 -18.11
N SER A 186 -7.98 -9.16 -16.82
CA SER A 186 -9.04 -8.24 -16.42
C SER A 186 -8.72 -6.82 -16.88
N ALA A 187 -9.74 -6.10 -17.37
CA ALA A 187 -9.59 -4.70 -17.76
C ALA A 187 -9.10 -3.82 -16.61
N LEU A 188 -9.45 -4.16 -15.35
CA LEU A 188 -8.96 -3.46 -14.17
C LEU A 188 -7.46 -3.69 -13.95
N SER A 189 -6.97 -4.94 -14.10
CA SER A 189 -5.54 -5.25 -13.98
C SER A 189 -4.73 -4.52 -15.05
N ALA A 190 -5.15 -4.62 -16.31
CA ALA A 190 -4.50 -3.92 -17.43
C ALA A 190 -4.47 -2.39 -17.23
N MET A 191 -5.58 -1.78 -16.78
CA MET A 191 -5.63 -0.35 -16.48
C MET A 191 -4.69 0.04 -15.33
N LEU A 192 -4.67 -0.72 -14.23
CA LEU A 192 -3.81 -0.42 -13.08
C LEU A 192 -2.33 -0.61 -13.42
N HIS A 193 -1.98 -1.67 -14.15
CA HIS A 193 -0.62 -1.90 -14.62
C HIS A 193 -0.13 -0.79 -15.55
N ASN A 194 -0.97 -0.33 -16.49
CA ASN A 194 -0.63 0.81 -17.35
C ASN A 194 -0.43 2.10 -16.55
N ARG A 195 -1.33 2.41 -15.60
CA ARG A 195 -1.17 3.58 -14.72
C ARG A 195 0.11 3.50 -13.88
N LEU A 196 0.42 2.33 -13.32
CA LEU A 196 1.65 2.10 -12.56
C LEU A 196 2.89 2.28 -13.44
N ARG A 197 2.89 1.71 -14.65
CA ARG A 197 3.94 1.89 -15.66
C ARG A 197 4.15 3.37 -15.97
N ASP A 198 3.10 4.12 -16.26
CA ASP A 198 3.20 5.52 -16.66
C ASP A 198 3.73 6.40 -15.52
N VAL A 199 3.26 6.18 -14.29
CA VAL A 199 3.77 6.84 -13.08
C VAL A 199 5.25 6.54 -12.86
N VAL A 200 5.63 5.26 -12.87
CA VAL A 200 7.01 4.83 -12.64
C VAL A 200 7.92 5.33 -13.75
N PHE A 201 7.50 5.27 -15.01
CA PHE A 201 8.26 5.78 -16.16
C PHE A 201 8.52 7.29 -16.04
N ASN A 202 7.50 8.09 -15.75
CA ASN A 202 7.66 9.54 -15.59
C ASN A 202 8.59 9.89 -14.42
N ALA A 203 8.45 9.21 -13.28
CA ALA A 203 9.30 9.43 -12.12
C ALA A 203 10.77 8.99 -12.37
N VAL A 204 10.99 7.87 -13.05
CA VAL A 204 12.32 7.41 -13.50
C VAL A 204 12.95 8.41 -14.47
N LEU A 205 12.18 8.95 -15.42
CA LEU A 205 12.67 9.91 -16.41
C LEU A 205 13.15 11.20 -15.73
N ILE A 206 12.39 11.73 -14.77
CA ILE A 206 12.78 12.89 -13.97
C ILE A 206 14.01 12.57 -13.09
N SER A 207 14.03 11.39 -12.48
CA SER A 207 15.13 10.93 -11.61
C SER A 207 16.44 10.66 -12.37
N SER A 208 16.38 10.24 -13.63
CA SER A 208 17.56 9.84 -14.42
C SER A 208 18.15 10.98 -15.26
N TYR A 209 17.38 12.05 -15.50
CA TYR A 209 17.80 13.19 -16.33
C TYR A 209 17.55 14.56 -15.66
N PRO A 210 18.11 14.82 -14.46
CA PRO A 210 18.07 16.13 -13.82
C PRO A 210 18.93 17.13 -14.62
N GLY A 211 18.31 17.90 -15.51
CA GLY A 211 19.01 18.89 -16.35
C GLY A 211 18.43 19.11 -17.74
N ARG A 212 17.44 18.33 -18.19
CA ARG A 212 16.57 18.75 -19.31
C ARG A 212 15.43 19.61 -18.80
N ASP A 213 15.79 20.81 -18.30
CA ASP A 213 14.81 21.88 -18.19
C ASP A 213 14.24 22.15 -19.59
N LEU A 214 12.93 21.95 -19.73
CA LEU A 214 12.20 22.37 -20.91
C LEU A 214 12.24 23.90 -20.91
N THR A 215 13.05 24.49 -21.80
CA THR A 215 13.53 25.88 -21.81
C THR A 215 12.46 26.97 -21.98
N ASN A 216 11.18 26.64 -21.80
CA ASN A 216 10.03 27.52 -21.92
C ASN A 216 9.45 27.91 -20.54
N GLY A 217 10.27 28.49 -19.66
CA GLY A 217 9.82 29.33 -18.53
C GLY A 217 9.00 28.67 -17.41
N CYS A 218 8.61 27.40 -17.51
CA CYS A 218 8.05 26.66 -16.39
C CYS A 218 9.12 26.53 -15.30
N ARG A 219 8.83 27.07 -14.12
CA ARG A 219 9.72 27.01 -12.95
C ARG A 219 10.24 25.58 -12.73
N PRO A 220 11.49 25.42 -12.25
CA PRO A 220 12.05 24.10 -11.96
C PRO A 220 11.06 23.34 -11.10
N VAL A 221 10.54 22.24 -11.64
CA VAL A 221 9.67 21.34 -10.90
C VAL A 221 10.53 20.85 -9.76
N ALA A 222 10.17 21.22 -8.53
CA ALA A 222 10.95 20.90 -7.35
C ALA A 222 11.31 19.41 -7.36
N SER A 223 12.53 19.10 -6.93
CA SER A 223 12.99 17.72 -6.66
C SER A 223 11.81 16.88 -6.21
N LEU A 224 11.57 15.74 -6.90
CA LEU A 224 10.34 14.93 -6.83
C LEU A 224 10.07 14.43 -5.41
N ASP A 225 9.65 15.35 -4.55
CA ASP A 225 9.20 15.09 -3.22
C ASP A 225 7.81 14.52 -3.38
N LEU A 226 7.77 13.21 -3.62
CA LEU A 226 6.54 12.40 -3.62
C LEU A 226 5.72 12.76 -2.38
N SER A 227 6.38 13.03 -1.24
CA SER A 227 5.79 13.49 0.01
C SER A 227 5.08 14.85 -0.11
N ALA A 228 5.62 15.82 -0.86
CA ALA A 228 4.96 17.09 -1.13
C ALA A 228 3.76 16.96 -2.08
N SER A 229 3.79 16.03 -3.04
CA SER A 229 2.62 15.68 -3.86
C SER A 229 1.56 14.87 -3.09
N LEU A 230 1.92 14.31 -1.94
CA LEU A 230 1.03 13.59 -1.02
C LEU A 230 0.54 14.47 0.14
N ALA A 231 1.04 15.71 0.25
CA ALA A 231 0.62 16.65 1.30
C ALA A 231 -0.79 17.21 1.01
N PRO A 232 -1.78 16.99 1.89
CA PRO A 232 -3.14 17.50 1.68
C PRO A 232 -3.21 19.00 2.01
N GLY A 233 -3.31 19.89 1.01
CA GLY A 233 -3.54 21.31 1.30
C GLY A 233 -3.68 22.29 0.13
N ASN A 234 -2.77 22.28 -0.86
CA ASN A 234 -2.66 23.39 -1.83
C ASN A 234 -3.42 23.14 -3.16
N ALA A 235 -4.70 23.51 -3.18
CA ALA A 235 -5.59 23.37 -4.34
C ALA A 235 -5.42 24.43 -5.45
N ALA A 236 -4.41 25.30 -5.38
CA ALA A 236 -4.33 26.53 -6.18
C ALA A 236 -3.53 26.44 -7.49
N ASN A 237 -3.05 25.26 -7.89
CA ASN A 237 -2.24 25.10 -9.11
C ASN A 237 -2.71 23.85 -9.90
N PRO A 238 -2.95 23.94 -11.22
CA PRO A 238 -3.23 22.78 -12.07
C PRO A 238 -1.94 21.97 -12.26
N GLY A 239 -1.59 21.17 -11.25
CA GLY A 239 -0.40 20.33 -11.24
C GLY A 239 -0.45 19.20 -12.28
N PRO A 240 0.69 18.52 -12.49
CA PRO A 240 0.75 17.33 -13.35
C PRO A 240 -0.30 16.28 -12.91
N PRO A 241 -0.77 15.43 -13.83
CA PRO A 241 -1.93 14.56 -13.63
C PRO A 241 -1.82 13.79 -12.32
N SER A 242 -2.73 14.10 -11.38
CA SER A 242 -2.67 13.58 -10.02
C SER A 242 -2.63 12.05 -10.02
N MET A 243 -1.81 11.47 -9.15
CA MET A 243 -1.63 10.03 -8.95
C MET A 243 -2.86 9.34 -8.29
N SER A 244 -4.06 9.78 -8.68
CA SER A 244 -5.34 9.45 -8.04
C SER A 244 -5.60 7.95 -8.06
N GLY A 245 -5.55 7.35 -6.87
CA GLY A 245 -5.77 5.92 -6.64
C GLY A 245 -4.51 5.04 -6.55
N LEU A 246 -3.29 5.59 -6.69
CA LEU A 246 -2.03 4.85 -6.45
C LEU A 246 -1.26 5.31 -5.20
N GLU A 247 -1.79 6.29 -4.47
CA GLU A 247 -1.21 6.86 -3.25
C GLU A 247 -0.87 5.82 -2.14
N PRO A 248 -1.67 4.76 -1.88
CA PRO A 248 -1.30 3.72 -0.89
C PRO A 248 -0.06 2.89 -1.25
N LEU A 249 0.41 2.99 -2.50
CA LEU A 249 1.59 2.32 -3.04
C LEU A 249 2.82 3.25 -3.14
N SER A 250 2.76 4.45 -2.55
CA SER A 250 3.80 5.48 -2.72
C SER A 250 5.22 4.97 -2.40
N ASP A 251 5.38 4.15 -1.38
CA ASP A 251 6.68 3.55 -1.01
C ASP A 251 7.12 2.47 -2.01
N GLU A 252 6.20 1.60 -2.43
CA GLU A 252 6.44 0.58 -3.46
C GLU A 252 6.85 1.21 -4.80
N ILE A 253 6.18 2.30 -5.18
CA ILE A 253 6.49 3.11 -6.36
C ILE A 253 7.87 3.77 -6.21
N ARG A 254 8.17 4.38 -5.06
CA ARG A 254 9.48 4.99 -4.78
C ARG A 254 10.61 3.96 -4.93
N THR A 255 10.43 2.76 -4.35
CA THR A 255 11.39 1.65 -4.45
C THR A 255 11.54 1.14 -5.89
N LEU A 256 10.45 1.05 -6.67
CA LEU A 256 10.51 0.69 -8.09
C LEU A 256 11.29 1.75 -8.90
N VAL A 257 10.98 3.03 -8.70
CA VAL A 257 11.64 4.15 -9.38
C VAL A 257 13.14 4.14 -9.09
N GLU A 258 13.55 4.03 -7.83
CA GLU A 258 14.97 3.96 -7.43
C GLU A 258 15.71 2.82 -8.15
N LYS A 259 15.18 1.58 -8.08
CA LYS A 259 15.78 0.41 -8.75
C LYS A 259 15.90 0.59 -10.26
N ILE A 260 14.89 1.19 -10.90
CA ILE A 260 14.86 1.38 -12.35
C ILE A 260 15.78 2.52 -12.78
N SER A 261 15.82 3.64 -12.04
CA SER A 261 16.74 4.76 -12.28
C SER A 261 18.20 4.32 -12.18
N VAL A 262 18.57 3.53 -11.16
CA VAL A 262 19.92 2.97 -11.03
C VAL A 262 20.25 2.07 -12.22
N LEU A 263 19.33 1.19 -12.63
CA LEU A 263 19.54 0.33 -13.80
C LEU A 263 19.66 1.14 -15.10
N ALA A 264 18.85 2.19 -15.27
CA ALA A 264 18.88 3.07 -16.43
C ALA A 264 20.21 3.85 -16.49
N LEU A 265 20.70 4.37 -15.36
CA LEU A 265 21.98 5.07 -15.27
C LEU A 265 23.16 4.14 -15.60
N ILE A 266 23.16 2.91 -15.08
CA ILE A 266 24.17 1.89 -15.43
C ILE A 266 24.11 1.56 -16.93
N HIS A 267 22.92 1.36 -17.48
CA HIS A 267 22.74 1.09 -18.91
C HIS A 267 23.23 2.24 -19.78
N MET A 268 22.86 3.48 -19.45
CA MET A 268 23.35 4.65 -20.18
C MET A 268 24.88 4.74 -20.10
N ASN A 269 25.47 4.69 -18.91
CA ASN A 269 26.93 4.81 -18.76
C ASN A 269 27.72 3.69 -19.46
N ALA A 270 27.21 2.45 -19.46
CA ALA A 270 27.87 1.31 -20.11
C ALA A 270 27.75 1.34 -21.65
N TYR A 271 26.64 1.84 -22.19
CA TYR A 271 26.33 1.79 -23.62
C TYR A 271 26.48 3.14 -24.35
N LEU A 272 26.65 4.27 -23.63
CA LEU A 272 26.83 5.60 -24.22
C LEU A 272 27.95 5.65 -25.28
N PRO A 273 29.16 5.09 -25.06
CA PRO A 273 30.22 5.08 -26.08
C PRO A 273 29.89 4.24 -27.33
N MET A 274 28.83 3.42 -27.30
CA MET A 274 28.30 2.75 -28.50
C MET A 274 27.22 3.56 -29.20
N TYR A 275 26.40 4.32 -28.45
CA TYR A 275 25.40 5.24 -29.01
C TYR A 275 26.02 6.49 -29.66
N GLU A 276 27.23 6.86 -29.26
CA GLU A 276 27.99 7.99 -29.80
C GLU A 276 28.77 7.65 -31.09
N LYS A 277 28.86 6.37 -31.48
CA LYS A 277 29.57 5.97 -32.71
C LYS A 277 28.83 6.43 -33.96
N GLU A 278 29.56 7.08 -34.86
CA GLU A 278 29.10 7.43 -36.19
C GLU A 278 28.57 6.18 -36.91
N GLY A 279 27.36 6.27 -37.48
CA GLY A 279 26.65 5.13 -38.07
C GLY A 279 25.70 4.37 -37.15
N PHE A 280 25.69 4.59 -35.82
CA PHE A 280 24.64 4.02 -34.96
C PHE A 280 23.26 4.65 -35.24
N ARG A 281 23.24 5.94 -35.54
CA ARG A 281 22.04 6.62 -36.05
C ARG A 281 21.92 6.37 -37.55
N PRO A 282 20.75 5.98 -38.07
CA PRO A 282 20.55 5.86 -39.51
C PRO A 282 20.78 7.23 -40.14
N SER A 283 21.80 7.35 -40.99
CA SER A 283 22.07 8.56 -41.75
C SER A 283 20.88 8.80 -42.68
N SER A 284 20.11 9.85 -42.42
CA SER A 284 19.05 10.31 -43.31
C SER A 284 19.69 10.89 -44.57
N SER A 285 20.00 10.02 -45.53
CA SER A 285 20.45 10.40 -46.87
C SER A 285 19.33 11.18 -47.55
N SER A 286 19.51 12.49 -47.64
CA SER A 286 18.72 13.44 -48.42
C SER A 286 19.28 13.60 -49.82
#